data_AF-A0A0U1L5U3-F1
#
_entry.id   AF-A0A0U1L5U3-F1
#
_cell.length_a   1.000
_cell.length_b   1.000
_cell.length_c   1.000
_cell.angle_alpha   90.00
_cell.angle_beta   90.00
_cell.angle_gamma   90.00
#
_symmetry.space_group_name_H-M   'P 1'
#
loop_
_entity.id
_entity.type
_entity.pdbx_description
1 polymer ?
#
loop_
_entity_poly.entity_id
_entity_poly.type
_entity_poly.pdbx_seq_one_letter_code
_entity_poly.pdbx_strand_id
1 'polypeptide(L)'
;MKNQKQLDNLIAFFRARKGKAYGFRFKDWSDFKAVGQICGVLEGNKLVYQLQKTYVDSAGFTDIRLIKKPVSGTVTLYISGVMQTSGYTVDYVTGRITFDAIPAGVVTADFEYDVPCRFDTDEMPINIDNWSSYSWSGITVIEIKW
;
A
#
# COMPACT_ATOMS: atom_id res chain seq x y z
N MET A 1 -20.72 15.50 11.55
CA MET A 1 -21.97 14.84 11.14
C MET A 1 -21.84 14.38 9.70
N LYS A 2 -22.43 13.24 9.35
CA LYS A 2 -22.34 12.64 8.01
C LYS A 2 -23.74 12.46 7.45
N ASN A 3 -23.88 12.60 6.12
CA ASN A 3 -25.18 12.56 5.44
C ASN A 3 -25.54 11.16 4.92
N GLN A 4 -26.78 10.99 4.43
CA GLN A 4 -27.29 9.71 3.92
C GLN A 4 -26.40 9.11 2.82
N LYS A 5 -25.96 9.92 1.85
CA LYS A 5 -25.11 9.45 0.74
C LYS A 5 -23.78 8.88 1.23
N GLN A 6 -23.18 9.49 2.25
CA GLN A 6 -21.95 8.99 2.86
C GLN A 6 -22.19 7.67 3.60
N LEU A 7 -23.34 7.53 4.26
CA LEU A 7 -23.73 6.27 4.90
C LEU A 7 -23.93 5.16 3.87
N ASP A 8 -24.67 5.42 2.79
CA ASP A 8 -24.95 4.43 1.75
C ASP A 8 -23.66 3.94 1.09
N ASN A 9 -22.73 4.86 0.80
CA ASN A 9 -21.40 4.52 0.26
C ASN A 9 -20.61 3.60 1.22
N LEU A 10 -20.66 3.88 2.53
CA LEU A 10 -19.97 3.07 3.52
C LEU A 10 -20.61 1.68 3.65
N ILE A 11 -21.94 1.59 3.71
CA ILE A 11 -22.68 0.32 3.76
C ILE A 11 -22.35 -0.52 2.52
N ALA A 12 -22.40 0.08 1.33
CA ALA A 12 -22.08 -0.59 0.08
C ALA A 12 -20.64 -1.12 0.08
N PHE A 13 -19.68 -0.31 0.50
CA PHE A 13 -18.29 -0.71 0.59
C PHE A 13 -18.08 -1.85 1.62
N PHE A 14 -18.66 -1.74 2.81
CA PHE A 14 -18.58 -2.76 3.86
C PHE A 14 -19.15 -4.10 3.39
N ARG A 15 -20.35 -4.09 2.79
CA ARG A 15 -21.00 -5.28 2.25
C ARG A 15 -20.20 -5.89 1.09
N ALA A 16 -19.64 -5.09 0.20
CA ALA A 16 -18.80 -5.58 -0.90
C ALA A 16 -17.50 -6.25 -0.41
N ARG A 17 -16.95 -5.82 0.73
CA ARG A 17 -15.79 -6.47 1.38
C ARG A 17 -16.16 -7.67 2.26
N LYS A 18 -17.45 -7.88 2.52
CA LYS A 18 -17.97 -8.93 3.41
C LYS A 18 -17.29 -8.90 4.79
N GLY A 19 -17.24 -7.73 5.42
CA GLY A 19 -16.62 -7.55 6.72
C GLY A 19 -15.13 -7.93 6.71
N LYS A 20 -14.75 -8.91 7.52
CA LYS A 20 -13.36 -9.40 7.65
C LYS A 20 -12.85 -10.19 6.45
N ALA A 21 -13.71 -10.59 5.53
CA ALA A 21 -13.37 -11.60 4.52
C ALA A 21 -12.46 -11.09 3.40
N TYR A 22 -12.67 -9.86 2.90
CA TYR A 22 -11.89 -9.31 1.78
C TYR A 22 -11.15 -8.03 2.14
N GLY A 23 -9.87 -8.02 1.78
CA GLY A 23 -9.04 -6.83 1.89
C GLY A 23 -9.33 -5.76 0.85
N PHE A 24 -8.75 -4.58 1.11
CA PHE A 24 -8.74 -3.42 0.24
C PHE A 24 -7.45 -2.63 0.41
N ARG A 25 -7.17 -1.75 -0.55
CA ARG A 25 -6.07 -0.79 -0.45
C ARG A 25 -6.49 0.34 0.47
N PHE A 26 -5.64 0.65 1.45
CA PHE A 26 -5.85 1.73 2.39
C PHE A 26 -4.69 2.71 2.33
N LYS A 27 -4.98 3.98 2.07
CA LYS A 27 -3.96 5.03 2.06
C LYS A 27 -3.71 5.52 3.48
N ASP A 28 -2.57 5.12 4.05
CA ASP A 28 -2.11 5.62 5.33
C ASP A 28 -1.33 6.93 5.14
N TRP A 29 -1.98 8.07 5.35
CA TRP A 29 -1.36 9.39 5.16
C TRP A 29 -0.13 9.65 6.04
N SER A 30 0.07 8.88 7.12
CA SER A 30 1.28 8.98 7.95
C SER A 30 2.49 8.25 7.34
N ASP A 31 2.24 7.27 6.47
CA ASP A 31 3.26 6.35 5.95
C ASP A 31 2.90 5.83 4.55
N PHE A 32 2.65 6.73 3.59
CA PHE A 32 2.27 6.36 2.21
C PHE A 32 3.35 6.64 1.16
N LYS A 33 4.47 7.26 1.55
CA LYS A 33 5.53 7.70 0.63
C LYS A 33 6.86 7.03 0.97
N ALA A 34 7.62 6.71 -0.07
CA ALA A 34 8.99 6.24 0.03
C ALA A 34 9.84 6.95 -1.04
N VAL A 35 11.03 7.40 -0.66
CA VAL A 35 11.96 8.15 -1.53
C VAL A 35 13.35 7.53 -1.37
N GLY A 36 14.04 7.34 -2.49
CA GLY A 36 15.41 6.82 -2.56
C GLY A 36 15.58 5.42 -1.99
N GLN A 37 14.51 4.60 -1.96
CA GLN A 37 14.57 3.29 -1.33
C GLN A 37 15.31 2.30 -2.21
N ILE A 38 16.27 1.59 -1.65
CA ILE A 38 16.94 0.48 -2.32
C ILE A 38 15.92 -0.64 -2.53
N CYS A 39 15.79 -1.13 -3.76
CA CYS A 39 14.94 -2.26 -4.09
C CYS A 39 15.67 -3.58 -3.80
N GLY A 40 14.98 -4.55 -3.19
CA GLY A 40 15.55 -5.86 -2.88
C GLY A 40 15.54 -6.78 -4.10
N VAL A 41 16.55 -7.64 -4.26
CA VAL A 41 16.55 -8.70 -5.28
C VAL A 41 15.67 -9.85 -4.80
N LEU A 42 14.75 -10.37 -5.63
CA LEU A 42 14.07 -11.62 -5.31
C LEU A 42 15.05 -12.78 -5.50
N GLU A 43 15.16 -13.64 -4.49
CA GLU A 43 16.14 -14.74 -4.44
C GLU A 43 16.40 -15.42 -5.79
N GLY A 44 17.67 -15.47 -6.19
CA GLY A 44 18.12 -16.11 -7.43
C GLY A 44 17.79 -15.35 -8.73
N ASN A 45 16.98 -14.28 -8.71
CA ASN A 45 16.57 -13.57 -9.91
C ASN A 45 17.10 -12.13 -9.98
N LYS A 46 18.13 -11.91 -10.80
CA LYS A 46 18.73 -10.58 -11.03
C LYS A 46 17.90 -9.66 -11.95
N LEU A 47 16.77 -10.13 -12.48
CA LEU A 47 15.86 -9.32 -13.29
C LEU A 47 14.66 -8.83 -12.48
N VAL A 48 14.34 -9.47 -11.36
CA VAL A 48 13.13 -9.15 -10.59
C VAL A 48 13.51 -8.62 -9.21
N TYR A 49 13.06 -7.40 -8.94
CA TYR A 49 13.28 -6.69 -7.70
C TYR A 49 11.96 -6.46 -6.98
N GLN A 50 12.00 -6.37 -5.65
CA GLN A 50 10.87 -6.06 -4.79
C GLN A 50 11.00 -4.62 -4.30
N LEU A 51 9.94 -3.83 -4.50
CA LEU A 51 9.81 -2.54 -3.82
C LEU A 51 9.76 -2.79 -2.31
N GLN A 52 10.57 -2.04 -1.59
CA GLN A 52 10.66 -2.12 -0.14
C GLN A 52 10.87 -0.73 0.44
N LYS A 53 10.53 -0.58 1.71
CA LYS A 53 10.85 0.60 2.51
C LYS A 53 11.61 0.15 3.75
N THR A 54 12.75 0.78 3.98
CA THR A 54 13.62 0.46 5.12
C THR A 54 13.38 1.47 6.22
N TYR A 55 13.14 0.98 7.43
CA TYR A 55 13.02 1.77 8.65
C TYR A 55 14.24 1.48 9.52
N VAL A 56 14.88 2.52 10.02
CA VAL A 56 16.04 2.41 10.91
C VAL A 56 15.75 3.22 12.16
N ASP A 57 15.85 2.60 13.33
CA ASP A 57 15.71 3.30 14.61
C ASP A 57 17.02 3.98 15.04
N SER A 58 16.96 4.74 16.14
CA SER A 58 18.14 5.45 16.67
C SER A 58 19.22 4.54 17.25
N ALA A 59 18.90 3.27 17.53
CA ALA A 59 19.85 2.26 17.98
C ALA A 59 20.46 1.45 16.82
N GLY A 60 20.04 1.72 15.58
CA GLY A 60 20.52 1.06 14.37
C GLY A 60 19.79 -0.24 14.03
N PHE A 61 18.72 -0.59 14.74
CA PHE A 61 17.88 -1.71 14.34
C PHE A 61 17.13 -1.35 13.07
N THR A 62 17.15 -2.28 12.13
CA THR A 62 16.59 -2.09 10.79
C THR A 62 15.43 -3.04 10.56
N ASP A 63 14.30 -2.51 10.11
CA ASP A 63 13.17 -3.27 9.59
C ASP A 63 13.00 -2.99 8.09
N ILE A 64 12.75 -4.04 7.31
CA ILE A 64 12.52 -3.94 5.86
C ILE A 64 11.10 -4.35 5.56
N ARG A 65 10.28 -3.38 5.19
CA ARG A 65 8.90 -3.61 4.79
C ARG A 65 8.82 -3.84 3.29
N LEU A 66 8.35 -5.02 2.89
CA LEU A 66 8.03 -5.29 1.49
C LEU A 66 6.75 -4.56 1.08
N ILE A 67 6.81 -3.80 -0.01
CA ILE A 67 5.69 -2.99 -0.50
C ILE A 67 4.99 -3.74 -1.63
N LYS A 68 3.74 -4.15 -1.41
CA LYS A 68 2.97 -4.96 -2.38
C LYS A 68 1.93 -4.18 -3.19
N LYS A 69 1.55 -2.97 -2.77
CA LYS A 69 0.50 -2.17 -3.44
C LYS A 69 0.99 -0.75 -3.77
N PRO A 70 2.03 -0.58 -4.61
CA PRO A 70 2.41 0.75 -5.07
C PRO A 70 1.26 1.41 -5.86
N VAL A 71 1.21 2.74 -5.80
CA VAL A 71 0.23 3.53 -6.55
C VAL A 71 0.71 3.68 -7.99
N SER A 72 -0.14 3.32 -8.94
CA SER A 72 0.16 3.43 -10.37
C SER A 72 0.51 4.86 -10.75
N GLY A 73 1.52 5.03 -11.60
CA GLY A 73 1.99 6.34 -12.05
C GLY A 73 2.83 7.12 -11.03
N THR A 74 3.12 6.56 -9.85
CA THR A 74 3.99 7.22 -8.85
C THR A 74 5.38 6.61 -8.74
N VAL A 75 5.61 5.44 -9.35
CA VAL A 75 6.88 4.71 -9.24
C VAL A 75 7.89 5.28 -10.22
N THR A 76 8.97 5.83 -9.69
CA THR A 76 10.13 6.29 -10.44
C THR A 76 11.34 5.46 -10.04
N LEU A 77 12.02 4.85 -11.01
CA LEU A 77 13.18 4.00 -10.77
C LEU A 77 14.49 4.69 -11.16
N TYR A 78 15.55 4.33 -10.45
CA TYR A 78 16.90 4.76 -10.74
C TYR A 78 17.85 3.57 -10.70
N ILE A 79 18.83 3.56 -11.61
CA ILE A 79 19.95 2.62 -11.59
C ILE A 79 21.21 3.46 -11.38
N SER A 80 21.92 3.21 -10.28
CA SER A 80 23.11 3.98 -9.90
C SER A 80 22.86 5.51 -9.90
N GLY A 81 21.66 5.93 -9.45
CA GLY A 81 21.25 7.33 -9.40
C GLY A 81 20.72 7.92 -10.72
N VAL A 82 20.76 7.17 -11.83
CA VAL A 82 20.23 7.61 -13.12
C VAL A 82 18.78 7.17 -13.27
N MET A 83 17.87 8.11 -13.50
CA MET A 83 16.45 7.85 -13.69
C MET A 83 16.21 6.97 -14.93
N GLN A 84 15.37 5.94 -14.77
CA GLN A 84 14.96 5.04 -15.84
C GLN A 84 13.55 5.43 -16.31
N THR A 85 13.38 5.61 -17.61
CA THR A 85 12.08 5.95 -18.23
C THR A 85 11.42 4.76 -18.94
N SER A 86 12.17 3.67 -19.14
CA SER A 86 11.75 2.42 -19.80
C SER A 86 12.69 1.28 -19.41
N GLY A 87 12.51 0.08 -19.97
CA GLY A 87 13.36 -1.08 -19.69
C GLY A 87 12.94 -1.88 -18.44
N TYR A 88 11.76 -1.58 -17.90
CA TYR A 88 11.19 -2.28 -16.77
C TYR A 88 9.66 -2.24 -16.79
N THR A 89 9.06 -3.18 -16.06
CA THR A 89 7.63 -3.21 -15.75
C THR A 89 7.42 -3.29 -14.24
N VAL A 90 6.29 -2.77 -13.75
CA VAL A 90 5.92 -2.82 -12.33
C VAL A 90 4.60 -3.56 -12.17
N ASP A 91 4.61 -4.64 -11.39
CA ASP A 91 3.40 -5.29 -10.92
C ASP A 91 2.85 -4.50 -9.72
N TYR A 92 1.77 -3.75 -9.95
CA TYR A 92 1.13 -2.95 -8.89
C TYR A 92 0.32 -3.77 -7.87
N VAL A 93 0.21 -5.09 -8.06
CA VAL A 93 -0.48 -6.03 -7.16
C VAL A 93 0.50 -6.70 -6.21
N THR A 94 1.76 -6.91 -6.62
CA THR A 94 2.82 -7.51 -5.80
C THR A 94 3.96 -6.55 -5.44
N GLY A 95 4.02 -5.38 -6.09
CA GLY A 95 5.12 -4.41 -5.97
C GLY A 95 6.45 -4.91 -6.51
N ARG A 96 6.40 -5.82 -7.49
CA ARG A 96 7.60 -6.36 -8.13
C ARG A 96 7.96 -5.53 -9.35
N ILE A 97 9.24 -5.25 -9.51
CA ILE A 97 9.82 -4.63 -10.69
C ILE A 97 10.48 -5.73 -11.49
N THR A 98 10.18 -5.84 -12.78
CA THR A 98 10.87 -6.75 -13.70
C THR A 98 11.59 -5.94 -14.76
N PHE A 99 12.90 -6.08 -14.85
CA PHE A 99 13.72 -5.44 -15.88
C PHE A 99 13.84 -6.32 -17.13
N ASP A 100 13.96 -5.68 -18.29
CA ASP A 100 14.18 -6.37 -19.57
C ASP A 100 15.60 -6.93 -19.68
N ALA A 101 16.55 -6.34 -18.94
CA ALA A 101 17.94 -6.78 -18.83
C ALA A 101 18.45 -6.59 -17.39
N ILE A 102 19.50 -7.32 -17.02
CA ILE A 102 20.07 -7.21 -15.67
C ILE A 102 20.60 -5.78 -15.47
N PRO A 103 20.10 -5.03 -14.47
CA PRO A 103 20.56 -3.67 -14.23
C PRO A 103 22.02 -3.69 -13.77
N ALA A 104 22.84 -2.82 -14.36
CA ALA A 104 24.27 -2.71 -14.06
C ALA A 104 24.55 -1.78 -12.87
N GLY A 105 23.86 -2.00 -11.74
CA GLY A 105 24.00 -1.11 -10.59
C GLY A 105 22.97 -1.31 -9.48
N VAL A 106 23.05 -0.46 -8.46
CA VAL A 106 22.06 -0.43 -7.37
C VAL A 106 20.74 0.13 -7.91
N VAL A 107 19.66 -0.61 -7.69
CA VAL A 107 18.31 -0.19 -8.05
C VAL A 107 17.68 0.54 -6.87
N THR A 108 17.25 1.78 -7.09
CA THR A 108 16.48 2.57 -6.11
C THR A 108 15.16 3.06 -6.70
N ALA A 109 14.21 3.39 -5.83
CA ALA A 109 12.88 3.83 -6.24
C ALA A 109 12.29 4.92 -5.34
N ASP A 110 11.52 5.81 -5.97
CA ASP A 110 10.56 6.71 -5.32
C ASP A 110 9.15 6.24 -5.67
N PHE A 111 8.23 6.22 -4.70
CA PHE A 111 6.85 5.77 -4.94
C PHE A 111 5.88 6.18 -3.81
N GLU A 112 4.59 6.22 -4.15
CA GLU A 112 3.52 6.13 -3.16
C GLU A 112 3.01 4.68 -3.06
N TYR A 113 2.47 4.28 -1.92
CA TYR A 113 1.87 2.96 -1.73
C TYR A 113 0.64 2.99 -0.84
N ASP A 114 -0.21 1.99 -1.04
CA ASP A 114 -1.32 1.67 -0.16
C ASP A 114 -0.97 0.48 0.73
N VAL A 115 -1.54 0.46 1.94
CA VAL A 115 -1.44 -0.67 2.86
C VAL A 115 -2.59 -1.65 2.57
N PRO A 116 -2.32 -2.95 2.39
CA PRO A 116 -3.38 -3.94 2.26
C PRO A 116 -4.06 -4.12 3.62
N CYS A 117 -5.30 -3.67 3.75
CA CYS A 117 -6.05 -3.75 5.01
C CYS A 117 -7.38 -4.47 4.84
N ARG A 118 -8.02 -4.81 5.96
CA ARG A 118 -9.41 -5.29 6.02
C ARG A 118 -10.13 -4.69 7.23
N PHE A 119 -11.45 -4.83 7.26
CA PHE A 119 -12.21 -4.56 8.47
C PHE A 119 -11.85 -5.57 9.57
N ASP A 120 -11.91 -5.11 10.82
CA ASP A 120 -11.75 -5.96 12.00
C ASP A 120 -13.10 -6.38 12.63
N THR A 121 -14.20 -6.20 11.90
CA THR A 121 -15.55 -6.60 12.33
C THR A 121 -16.39 -7.07 11.15
N ASP A 122 -17.32 -7.99 11.42
CA ASP A 122 -18.36 -8.43 10.47
C ASP A 122 -19.69 -7.68 10.66
N GLU A 123 -19.78 -6.89 11.72
CA GLU A 123 -20.90 -6.01 12.02
C GLU A 123 -20.51 -4.55 11.78
N MET A 124 -21.44 -3.76 11.25
CA MET A 124 -21.21 -2.35 10.97
C MET A 124 -21.83 -1.50 12.08
N PRO A 125 -21.04 -0.93 13.01
CA PRO A 125 -21.57 -0.07 14.07
C PRO A 125 -21.96 1.29 13.51
N ILE A 126 -23.26 1.54 13.35
CA ILE A 126 -23.84 2.80 12.86
C ILE A 126 -24.78 3.32 13.94
N ASN A 127 -24.67 4.61 14.26
CA ASN A 127 -25.62 5.32 15.12
C ASN A 127 -26.42 6.33 14.30
N ILE A 128 -27.71 6.45 14.61
CA ILE A 128 -28.61 7.47 14.06
C ILE A 128 -28.72 8.57 15.11
N ASP A 129 -28.13 9.73 14.84
CA ASP A 129 -28.09 10.82 15.81
C ASP A 129 -29.37 11.68 15.73
N ASN A 130 -29.88 11.90 14.51
CA ASN A 130 -31.16 12.58 14.24
C ASN A 130 -31.63 12.25 12.80
N TRP A 131 -32.75 12.85 12.37
CA TRP A 131 -33.23 12.70 10.99
C TRP A 131 -32.15 13.14 9.98
N SER A 132 -31.68 12.20 9.17
CA SER A 132 -30.64 12.42 8.15
C SER A 132 -29.24 12.79 8.69
N SER A 133 -28.96 12.58 9.99
CA SER A 133 -27.60 12.65 10.53
C SER A 133 -27.16 11.32 11.12
N TYR A 134 -25.98 10.89 10.71
CA TYR A 134 -25.38 9.64 11.12
C TYR A 134 -24.00 9.87 11.73
N SER A 135 -23.67 9.04 12.71
CA SER A 135 -22.33 8.89 13.24
C SER A 135 -21.92 7.42 13.21
N TRP A 136 -20.62 7.20 13.06
CA TRP A 136 -20.02 5.88 13.21
C TRP A 136 -18.64 6.07 13.80
N SER A 137 -18.41 5.38 14.90
CA SER A 137 -17.15 5.27 15.62
C SER A 137 -16.79 3.79 15.73
N GLY A 138 -15.49 3.47 15.78
CA GLY A 138 -15.04 2.10 15.98
C GLY A 138 -15.07 1.19 14.74
N ILE A 139 -15.12 1.74 13.53
CA ILE A 139 -14.82 0.94 12.33
C ILE A 139 -13.30 0.81 12.22
N THR A 140 -12.77 -0.19 12.91
CA THR A 140 -11.34 -0.49 12.91
C THR A 140 -10.93 -1.17 11.61
N VAL A 141 -9.83 -0.68 11.04
CA VAL A 141 -9.18 -1.23 9.86
C VAL A 141 -7.82 -1.76 10.29
N ILE A 142 -7.51 -3.00 9.94
CA ILE A 142 -6.26 -3.67 10.30
C ILE A 142 -5.49 -4.08 9.05
N GLU A 143 -4.16 -3.99 9.12
CA GLU A 143 -3.27 -4.46 8.06
C GLU A 143 -3.31 -5.99 7.95
N ILE A 144 -3.28 -6.50 6.72
CA ILE A 144 -3.17 -7.91 6.42
C ILE A 144 -1.68 -8.26 6.32
N LYS A 145 -1.21 -9.07 7.27
CA LYS A 145 0.14 -9.66 7.24
C LYS A 145 0.12 -10.94 6.41
N TRP A 146 1.20 -11.18 5.66
CA TRP A 146 1.41 -12.36 4.80
C TRP A 146 2.65 -13.09 5.24
#